data_AF-A0ABD5PN69-F1
#
_entry.id   AF-A0ABD5PN69-F1
#
_cell.length_a   1.000
_cell.length_b   1.000
_cell.length_c   1.000
_cell.angle_alpha   90.00
_cell.angle_beta   90.00
_cell.angle_gamma   90.00
#
_symmetry.space_group_name_H-M   'P 1'
#
loop_
_entity.id
_entity.type
_entity.pdbx_description
1 polymer ?
#
loop_
_entity_poly.entity_id
_entity_poly.type
_entity_poly.pdbx_seq_one_letter_code
_entity_poly.pdbx_strand_id
1 'polypeptide(L)'
;MKDTQSQSETRDDNRLTRRTFVSGSAAAVGSLGLLNVFSGTGSADEYETITVPSGEVHQISLGDGDVLENVLIDLSAPNTGYNISANGTGWAIRNLGIRGEFDNGEHTPFHVRDTSPDGESVIENVYLGDGATDDHQRNVHQVTGIYAHADHAGDLLIDNVHVNEFRDNAIYGSDPGHPHFDYSEYGTVRIENSFARNGGFNFRISTEGSYCDNCVSVITEPYNTGEPRLFYDYFSRGVEFRDCDAAGSSDYIGWGNGSTSWPEYTEDSEVALEGCNANVGQLVGGEHPEQWTGEKPGSDPRDSPEDVDGVPLSAEAAASGVDRIE
;
A
#
# COMPACT_ATOMS: atom_id res chain seq x y z
N MET A 1 -42.11 -40.53 7.35
CA MET A 1 -41.26 -40.75 8.54
C MET A 1 -40.27 -41.82 8.14
N LYS A 2 -39.14 -41.38 7.56
CA LYS A 2 -37.84 -41.17 8.21
C LYS A 2 -37.23 -42.50 8.67
N ASP A 3 -36.26 -42.97 7.90
CA ASP A 3 -34.88 -43.19 8.35
C ASP A 3 -34.12 -43.90 7.23
N THR A 4 -32.97 -43.33 6.79
CA THR A 4 -31.81 -44.08 6.27
C THR A 4 -30.60 -43.13 6.11
N GLN A 5 -29.54 -43.48 6.84
CA GLN A 5 -28.09 -43.35 6.57
C GLN A 5 -27.37 -41.99 6.65
N SER A 6 -26.54 -41.93 7.70
CA SER A 6 -25.13 -41.51 7.73
C SER A 6 -24.43 -41.43 6.35
N GLN A 7 -23.95 -40.23 6.01
CA GLN A 7 -22.74 -40.04 5.21
C GLN A 7 -21.82 -39.06 5.93
N SER A 8 -20.54 -39.45 6.01
CA SER A 8 -19.43 -38.64 6.47
C SER A 8 -19.20 -37.50 5.48
N GLU A 9 -19.39 -36.27 5.91
CA GLU A 9 -18.90 -35.10 5.16
C GLU A 9 -17.43 -34.88 5.52
N THR A 10 -16.58 -35.22 4.57
CA THR A 10 -15.20 -34.74 4.47
C THR A 10 -15.25 -33.20 4.46
N ARG A 11 -14.70 -32.57 5.49
CA ARG A 11 -14.37 -31.14 5.47
C ARG A 11 -13.19 -30.97 4.52
N ASP A 12 -13.44 -30.38 3.36
CA ASP A 12 -12.42 -29.81 2.50
C ASP A 12 -11.91 -28.51 3.15
N ASP A 13 -10.89 -28.64 3.99
CA ASP A 13 -10.10 -27.51 4.49
C ASP A 13 -9.11 -27.11 3.37
N ASN A 14 -9.52 -26.16 2.52
CA ASN A 14 -8.69 -25.57 1.47
C ASN A 14 -7.70 -24.55 2.10
N ARG A 15 -6.80 -25.04 2.96
CA ARG A 15 -5.76 -24.25 3.61
C ARG A 15 -4.50 -24.32 2.75
N LEU A 16 -4.27 -23.25 1.99
CA LEU A 16 -2.99 -23.00 1.33
C LEU A 16 -1.94 -22.80 2.44
N THR A 17 -0.81 -23.50 2.37
CA THR A 17 0.40 -23.10 3.13
C THR A 17 1.68 -23.53 2.41
N ARG A 18 2.61 -22.57 2.44
CA ARG A 18 4.08 -22.59 2.26
C ARG A 18 4.66 -23.00 0.92
N ARG A 19 5.08 -21.94 0.21
CA ARG A 19 5.84 -21.87 -1.05
C ARG A 19 5.02 -22.26 -2.27
N THR A 20 4.06 -21.39 -2.58
CA THR A 20 3.35 -21.42 -3.84
C THR A 20 4.01 -20.40 -4.76
N PHE A 21 4.88 -20.87 -5.65
CA PHE A 21 4.87 -20.32 -7.01
C PHE A 21 3.46 -20.59 -7.53
N VAL A 22 2.75 -19.62 -8.11
CA VAL A 22 1.38 -19.84 -8.60
C VAL A 22 1.41 -20.78 -9.82
N SER A 23 1.57 -22.08 -9.56
CA SER A 23 1.19 -23.13 -10.48
C SER A 23 -0.33 -23.26 -10.38
N GLY A 24 -1.03 -22.61 -11.30
CA GLY A 24 -2.48 -22.40 -11.22
C GLY A 24 -3.35 -23.65 -11.15
N SER A 25 -4.57 -23.47 -10.61
CA SER A 25 -5.83 -24.10 -11.06
C SER A 25 -7.06 -23.57 -10.29
N ALA A 26 -7.83 -22.71 -10.96
CA ALA A 26 -9.30 -22.69 -11.13
C ALA A 26 -10.27 -22.54 -9.94
N ALA A 27 -11.11 -21.50 -10.05
CA ALA A 27 -12.58 -21.65 -10.11
C ALA A 27 -13.24 -20.56 -10.98
N ALA A 28 -12.92 -20.53 -12.28
CA ALA A 28 -13.70 -19.79 -13.26
C ALA A 28 -14.91 -20.64 -13.70
N VAL A 29 -16.11 -20.29 -13.24
CA VAL A 29 -17.35 -20.82 -13.83
C VAL A 29 -17.65 -20.00 -15.08
N GLY A 30 -17.17 -20.49 -16.23
CA GLY A 30 -17.80 -20.28 -17.53
C GLY A 30 -17.21 -19.22 -18.45
N SER A 31 -16.26 -19.61 -19.30
CA SER A 31 -16.37 -19.53 -20.77
C SER A 31 -15.07 -20.03 -21.44
N LEU A 32 -15.17 -20.40 -22.70
CA LEU A 32 -14.29 -21.32 -23.41
C LEU A 32 -12.95 -20.69 -23.85
N GLY A 33 -11.86 -21.32 -23.44
CA GLY A 33 -10.65 -21.53 -24.24
C GLY A 33 -9.55 -20.49 -24.11
N LEU A 34 -8.42 -20.88 -23.50
CA LEU A 34 -7.06 -20.58 -23.97
C LEU A 34 -6.10 -21.60 -23.30
N LEU A 35 -5.35 -22.32 -24.14
CA LEU A 35 -4.28 -23.23 -23.73
C LEU A 35 -3.04 -22.39 -23.42
N ASN A 36 -2.69 -22.21 -22.15
CA ASN A 36 -1.38 -21.64 -21.80
C ASN A 36 -0.30 -22.72 -21.93
N VAL A 37 0.53 -22.58 -22.95
CA VAL A 37 1.77 -23.34 -23.16
C VAL A 37 2.82 -22.75 -22.22
N PHE A 38 3.16 -23.45 -21.14
CA PHE A 38 4.28 -23.11 -20.28
C PHE A 38 5.60 -23.49 -20.98
N SER A 39 6.54 -22.55 -21.10
CA SER A 39 7.88 -22.78 -21.65
C SER A 39 8.93 -21.93 -20.91
N GLY A 40 9.99 -22.59 -20.43
CA GLY A 40 11.21 -22.02 -19.81
C GLY A 40 11.20 -22.18 -18.28
N THR A 41 12.12 -22.80 -17.53
CA THR A 41 13.59 -23.07 -17.51
C THR A 41 14.48 -21.96 -16.91
N GLY A 42 14.65 -22.09 -15.58
CA GLY A 42 15.54 -21.36 -14.65
C GLY A 42 16.50 -20.28 -15.18
N SER A 43 16.22 -19.02 -14.85
CA SER A 43 17.17 -17.89 -14.75
C SER A 43 16.75 -16.95 -13.60
N ALA A 44 17.66 -16.11 -13.11
CA ALA A 44 17.46 -15.11 -12.04
C ALA A 44 16.50 -13.95 -12.42
N ASP A 45 15.70 -14.14 -13.47
CA ASP A 45 14.70 -13.23 -14.03
C ASP A 45 13.28 -13.84 -13.97
N GLU A 46 13.10 -14.94 -13.23
CA GLU A 46 11.87 -15.73 -13.26
C GLU A 46 10.84 -15.26 -12.25
N TYR A 47 10.03 -14.30 -12.67
CA TYR A 47 8.74 -14.01 -12.08
C TYR A 47 7.61 -14.62 -12.92
N GLU A 48 6.48 -14.89 -12.27
CA GLU A 48 5.26 -15.27 -12.96
C GLU A 48 4.57 -14.05 -13.56
N THR A 49 4.15 -14.12 -14.83
CA THR A 49 3.32 -13.08 -15.43
C THR A 49 1.85 -13.50 -15.45
N ILE A 50 0.99 -12.70 -14.84
CA ILE A 50 -0.46 -12.83 -14.88
C ILE A 50 -1.02 -11.74 -15.77
N THR A 51 -1.36 -12.08 -17.02
CA THR A 51 -2.01 -11.14 -17.94
C THR A 51 -3.51 -11.08 -17.69
N VAL A 52 -4.02 -9.89 -17.39
CA VAL A 52 -5.45 -9.65 -17.14
C VAL A 52 -6.16 -9.32 -18.45
N PRO A 53 -7.17 -10.09 -18.88
CA PRO A 53 -7.93 -9.79 -20.09
C PRO A 53 -8.73 -8.49 -19.97
N SER A 54 -8.98 -7.82 -21.10
CA SER A 54 -9.79 -6.59 -21.12
C SER A 54 -11.15 -6.78 -20.46
N GLY A 55 -11.53 -5.85 -19.57
CA GLY A 55 -12.79 -5.90 -18.83
C GLY A 55 -12.76 -6.81 -17.60
N GLU A 56 -11.63 -7.42 -17.26
CA GLU A 56 -11.50 -8.34 -16.12
C GLU A 56 -10.69 -7.75 -14.96
N VAL A 57 -10.91 -8.32 -13.77
CA VAL A 57 -10.20 -8.00 -12.55
C VAL A 57 -9.57 -9.27 -12.01
N HIS A 58 -8.26 -9.27 -11.79
CA HIS A 58 -7.59 -10.40 -11.16
C HIS A 58 -7.69 -10.32 -9.63
N GLN A 59 -8.12 -11.40 -9.00
CA GLN A 59 -8.41 -11.45 -7.57
C GLN A 59 -7.38 -12.36 -6.87
N ILE A 60 -6.74 -11.86 -5.82
CA ILE A 60 -5.80 -12.61 -4.97
C ILE A 60 -6.22 -12.43 -3.51
N SER A 61 -6.28 -13.53 -2.76
CA SER A 61 -6.57 -13.52 -1.33
C SER A 61 -5.52 -14.30 -0.56
N LEU A 62 -4.94 -13.70 0.48
CA LEU A 62 -3.97 -14.29 1.39
C LEU A 62 -4.59 -14.42 2.78
N GLY A 63 -4.35 -15.56 3.43
CA GLY A 63 -4.66 -15.83 4.83
C GLY A 63 -3.41 -16.00 5.69
N ASP A 64 -3.58 -16.69 6.82
CA ASP A 64 -2.49 -16.91 7.78
C ASP A 64 -1.25 -17.57 7.16
N GLY A 65 -0.10 -16.91 7.24
CA GLY A 65 1.17 -17.45 6.77
C GLY A 65 1.31 -17.60 5.25
N ASP A 66 0.36 -17.07 4.47
CA ASP A 66 0.42 -17.10 3.01
C ASP A 66 1.49 -16.14 2.48
N VAL A 67 2.04 -16.49 1.31
CA VAL A 67 3.07 -15.69 0.63
C VAL A 67 2.68 -15.49 -0.82
N LEU A 68 2.66 -14.25 -1.29
CA LEU A 68 2.65 -13.86 -2.70
C LEU A 68 4.03 -13.35 -3.05
N GLU A 69 4.74 -14.03 -3.96
CA GLU A 69 6.10 -13.62 -4.31
C GLU A 69 6.47 -13.81 -5.79
N ASN A 70 7.28 -12.88 -6.31
CA ASN A 70 7.84 -12.90 -7.67
C ASN A 70 6.76 -12.95 -8.76
N VAL A 71 5.87 -11.95 -8.76
CA VAL A 71 4.72 -11.88 -9.67
C VAL A 71 4.68 -10.53 -10.38
N LEU A 72 4.43 -10.56 -11.68
CA LEU A 72 4.05 -9.41 -12.51
C LEU A 72 2.57 -9.57 -12.89
N ILE A 73 1.71 -8.66 -12.43
CA ILE A 73 0.32 -8.56 -12.91
C ILE A 73 0.29 -7.53 -14.03
N ASP A 74 -0.13 -7.96 -15.22
CA ASP A 74 -0.14 -7.15 -16.43
C ASP A 74 -1.56 -6.70 -16.80
N LEU A 75 -1.80 -5.40 -16.63
CA LEU A 75 -3.01 -4.65 -16.89
C LEU A 75 -2.95 -3.86 -18.21
N SER A 76 -2.06 -4.23 -19.15
CA SER A 76 -1.90 -3.51 -20.43
C SER A 76 -3.18 -3.52 -21.31
N ALA A 77 -4.17 -4.35 -21.00
CA ALA A 77 -5.46 -4.36 -21.68
C ALA A 77 -6.41 -3.31 -21.06
N PRO A 78 -7.34 -2.72 -21.84
CA PRO A 78 -8.23 -1.67 -21.32
C PRO A 78 -9.29 -2.22 -20.37
N ASN A 79 -9.77 -1.37 -19.46
CA ASN A 79 -10.75 -1.70 -18.42
C ASN A 79 -10.32 -2.88 -17.55
N THR A 80 -9.08 -2.90 -17.09
CA THR A 80 -8.54 -4.00 -16.26
C THR A 80 -8.20 -3.54 -14.87
N GLY A 81 -8.11 -4.48 -13.94
CA GLY A 81 -7.58 -4.17 -12.62
C GLY A 81 -7.19 -5.41 -11.84
N TYR A 82 -6.87 -5.17 -10.59
CA TYR A 82 -6.55 -6.21 -9.62
C TYR A 82 -7.27 -5.93 -8.31
N ASN A 83 -7.35 -6.97 -7.49
CA ASN A 83 -7.80 -6.86 -6.12
C ASN A 83 -6.98 -7.87 -5.29
N ILE A 84 -6.12 -7.35 -4.44
CA ILE A 84 -5.26 -8.11 -3.53
C ILE A 84 -5.75 -7.86 -2.11
N SER A 85 -6.11 -8.95 -1.44
CA SER A 85 -6.69 -8.95 -0.11
C SER A 85 -5.86 -9.82 0.81
N ALA A 86 -5.10 -9.24 1.74
CA ALA A 86 -4.33 -10.00 2.73
C ALA A 86 -4.98 -9.89 4.11
N ASN A 87 -5.64 -10.97 4.53
CA ASN A 87 -6.42 -11.02 5.77
C ASN A 87 -6.04 -12.26 6.58
N GLY A 88 -5.21 -12.08 7.59
CA GLY A 88 -4.75 -13.14 8.47
C GLY A 88 -3.60 -12.63 9.30
N THR A 89 -2.70 -13.51 9.72
CA THR A 89 -1.45 -13.11 10.40
C THR A 89 -0.23 -13.78 9.78
N GLY A 90 0.93 -13.13 9.83
CA GLY A 90 2.17 -13.72 9.34
C GLY A 90 2.25 -13.88 7.82
N TRP A 91 1.42 -13.15 7.06
CA TRP A 91 1.46 -13.20 5.60
C TRP A 91 2.58 -12.31 5.05
N ALA A 92 2.96 -12.56 3.79
CA ALA A 92 3.95 -11.75 3.11
C ALA A 92 3.64 -11.53 1.64
N ILE A 93 3.86 -10.31 1.16
CA ILE A 93 3.81 -9.95 -0.25
C ILE A 93 5.18 -9.41 -0.63
N ARG A 94 5.87 -10.05 -1.55
CA ARG A 94 7.25 -9.69 -1.93
C ARG A 94 7.41 -9.65 -3.44
N ASN A 95 8.21 -8.75 -3.98
CA ASN A 95 8.57 -8.76 -5.40
C ASN A 95 7.32 -8.80 -6.29
N LEU A 96 6.47 -7.79 -6.16
CA LEU A 96 5.21 -7.68 -6.90
C LEU A 96 5.26 -6.46 -7.81
N GLY A 97 5.17 -6.69 -9.10
CA GLY A 97 5.02 -5.64 -10.10
C GLY A 97 3.59 -5.56 -10.62
N ILE A 98 3.02 -4.37 -10.66
CA ILE A 98 1.80 -4.09 -11.43
C ILE A 98 2.20 -3.26 -12.66
N ARG A 99 2.00 -3.83 -13.85
CA ARG A 99 2.23 -3.16 -15.13
C ARG A 99 0.92 -2.69 -15.71
N GLY A 100 0.87 -1.44 -16.17
CA GLY A 100 -0.33 -0.80 -16.71
C GLY A 100 -1.16 -0.13 -15.63
N GLU A 101 -2.02 0.79 -16.07
CA GLU A 101 -2.90 1.56 -15.21
C GLU A 101 -4.06 0.70 -14.69
N PHE A 102 -4.42 0.93 -13.43
CA PHE A 102 -5.63 0.38 -12.84
C PHE A 102 -6.88 1.12 -13.36
N ASP A 103 -7.79 0.35 -13.97
CA ASP A 103 -8.91 0.85 -14.78
C ASP A 103 -10.20 0.03 -14.57
N ASN A 104 -10.58 -0.31 -13.35
CA ASN A 104 -11.75 -1.19 -13.10
C ASN A 104 -12.86 -0.59 -12.24
N GLY A 105 -12.80 0.68 -11.85
CA GLY A 105 -13.85 1.31 -11.03
C GLY A 105 -13.82 1.00 -9.53
N GLU A 106 -13.01 0.05 -9.06
CA GLU A 106 -12.88 -0.26 -7.64
C GLU A 106 -12.05 0.81 -6.91
N HIS A 107 -12.35 1.05 -5.64
CA HIS A 107 -11.74 2.14 -4.88
C HIS A 107 -10.46 1.75 -4.12
N THR A 108 -10.28 0.47 -3.84
CA THR A 108 -9.18 -0.01 -2.99
C THR A 108 -8.69 -1.38 -3.48
N PRO A 109 -7.86 -1.41 -4.53
CA PRO A 109 -7.41 -2.66 -5.14
C PRO A 109 -6.38 -3.43 -4.30
N PHE A 110 -5.76 -2.80 -3.29
CA PHE A 110 -4.83 -3.48 -2.40
C PHE A 110 -5.17 -3.14 -0.96
N HIS A 111 -5.71 -4.12 -0.23
CA HIS A 111 -6.12 -3.93 1.14
C HIS A 111 -5.65 -5.07 2.05
N VAL A 112 -5.19 -4.71 3.24
CA VAL A 112 -4.46 -5.62 4.12
C VAL A 112 -4.82 -5.40 5.59
N ARG A 113 -4.64 -6.46 6.38
CA ARG A 113 -4.60 -6.40 7.85
C ARG A 113 -3.86 -7.59 8.42
N ASP A 114 -3.23 -7.39 9.58
CA ASP A 114 -2.77 -8.46 10.44
C ASP A 114 -3.82 -8.60 11.54
N THR A 115 -4.39 -9.79 11.69
CA THR A 115 -5.47 -10.04 12.65
C THR A 115 -4.98 -10.45 14.04
N SER A 116 -3.67 -10.53 14.26
CA SER A 116 -3.07 -10.88 15.56
C SER A 116 -2.33 -9.68 16.16
N PRO A 117 -2.61 -9.28 17.42
CA PRO A 117 -1.87 -8.20 18.08
C PRO A 117 -0.36 -8.41 18.19
N ASP A 118 0.08 -9.68 18.26
CA ASP A 118 1.50 -10.05 18.26
C ASP A 118 1.99 -10.51 16.87
N GLY A 119 1.19 -10.30 15.83
CA GLY A 119 1.46 -10.75 14.46
C GLY A 119 2.32 -9.76 13.70
N GLU A 120 3.18 -10.26 12.81
CA GLU A 120 3.99 -9.45 11.91
C GLU A 120 3.68 -9.84 10.47
N SER A 121 3.34 -8.87 9.64
CA SER A 121 3.09 -9.06 8.21
C SER A 121 3.90 -8.05 7.39
N VAL A 122 4.20 -8.40 6.13
CA VAL A 122 5.12 -7.60 5.32
C VAL A 122 4.67 -7.43 3.87
N ILE A 123 4.83 -6.20 3.37
CA ILE A 123 4.80 -5.85 1.95
C ILE A 123 6.20 -5.34 1.61
N GLU A 124 6.85 -5.95 0.64
CA GLU A 124 8.24 -5.64 0.31
C GLU A 124 8.49 -5.64 -1.20
N ASN A 125 9.24 -4.64 -1.69
CA ASN A 125 9.66 -4.56 -3.09
C ASN A 125 8.45 -4.65 -4.05
N VAL A 126 7.56 -3.66 -3.95
CA VAL A 126 6.31 -3.60 -4.71
C VAL A 126 6.28 -2.36 -5.58
N TYR A 127 5.91 -2.53 -6.86
CA TYR A 127 5.74 -1.44 -7.82
C TYR A 127 4.28 -1.27 -8.22
N LEU A 128 3.72 -0.12 -7.88
CA LEU A 128 2.42 0.43 -8.27
C LEU A 128 2.61 1.77 -9.02
N GLY A 129 3.72 1.92 -9.75
CA GLY A 129 4.15 3.21 -10.32
C GLY A 129 3.44 3.65 -11.60
N ASP A 130 2.64 2.77 -12.21
CA ASP A 130 1.81 3.11 -13.38
C ASP A 130 0.45 3.71 -12.96
N GLY A 131 0.04 3.52 -11.69
CA GLY A 131 -1.09 4.22 -11.08
C GLY A 131 -2.49 3.78 -11.52
N ALA A 132 -3.47 4.67 -11.34
CA ALA A 132 -4.87 4.48 -11.77
C ALA A 132 -5.24 5.44 -12.90
N THR A 133 -6.23 5.10 -13.74
CA THR A 133 -6.60 5.92 -14.91
C THR A 133 -7.10 7.33 -14.56
N ASP A 134 -6.96 8.26 -15.51
CA ASP A 134 -7.38 9.67 -15.38
C ASP A 134 -8.82 9.87 -14.86
N ASP A 135 -9.75 8.98 -15.22
CA ASP A 135 -11.14 9.05 -14.76
C ASP A 135 -11.24 8.86 -13.23
N HIS A 136 -10.38 8.01 -12.69
CA HIS A 136 -10.17 7.82 -11.26
C HIS A 136 -9.29 8.90 -10.64
N GLN A 137 -8.40 9.52 -11.43
CA GLN A 137 -7.57 10.60 -10.94
C GLN A 137 -8.30 11.95 -10.80
N ARG A 138 -9.41 12.16 -11.50
CA ARG A 138 -10.16 13.42 -11.43
C ARG A 138 -10.99 13.60 -10.16
N ASN A 139 -11.11 12.57 -9.32
CA ASN A 139 -11.83 12.62 -8.05
C ASN A 139 -10.93 12.10 -6.93
N VAL A 140 -10.55 12.99 -6.01
CA VAL A 140 -9.57 12.77 -4.93
C VAL A 140 -9.95 11.79 -3.82
N HIS A 141 -11.04 11.05 -3.98
CA HIS A 141 -11.52 10.06 -2.99
C HIS A 141 -11.84 8.72 -3.63
N GLN A 142 -11.25 8.44 -4.80
CA GLN A 142 -11.62 7.25 -5.56
C GLN A 142 -10.67 6.11 -5.36
N VAL A 143 -9.35 6.28 -5.54
CA VAL A 143 -8.45 5.12 -5.52
C VAL A 143 -7.26 5.35 -4.60
N THR A 144 -7.09 4.42 -3.67
CA THR A 144 -5.95 4.31 -2.77
C THR A 144 -5.03 3.18 -3.22
N GLY A 145 -3.72 3.39 -3.21
CA GLY A 145 -2.72 2.39 -3.60
C GLY A 145 -2.74 1.17 -2.68
N ILE A 146 -2.34 1.37 -1.42
CA ILE A 146 -2.36 0.35 -0.35
C ILE A 146 -3.19 0.86 0.83
N TYR A 147 -4.09 0.03 1.33
CA TYR A 147 -4.93 0.35 2.49
C TYR A 147 -4.77 -0.66 3.62
N ALA A 148 -4.44 -0.19 4.83
CA ALA A 148 -4.52 -0.97 6.06
C ALA A 148 -5.89 -0.76 6.71
N HIS A 149 -6.65 -1.85 6.90
CA HIS A 149 -7.96 -1.78 7.53
C HIS A 149 -7.88 -1.32 8.98
N ALA A 150 -8.95 -0.70 9.47
CA ALA A 150 -9.03 -0.25 10.86
C ALA A 150 -8.88 -1.39 11.90
N ASP A 151 -9.29 -2.62 11.59
CA ASP A 151 -9.06 -3.79 12.47
C ASP A 151 -7.68 -4.47 12.26
N HIS A 152 -6.71 -3.77 11.66
CA HIS A 152 -5.32 -4.18 11.72
C HIS A 152 -4.80 -4.08 13.17
N ALA A 153 -4.39 -5.22 13.73
CA ALA A 153 -4.03 -5.36 15.14
C ALA A 153 -2.53 -5.53 15.37
N GLY A 154 -1.81 -6.10 14.39
CA GLY A 154 -0.40 -6.45 14.52
C GLY A 154 0.56 -5.35 14.04
N ASP A 155 1.73 -5.77 13.58
CA ASP A 155 2.75 -4.92 13.00
C ASP A 155 2.86 -5.15 11.48
N LEU A 156 2.62 -4.11 10.69
CA LEU A 156 2.80 -4.12 9.23
C LEU A 156 4.08 -3.37 8.85
N LEU A 157 5.01 -4.08 8.21
CA LEU A 157 6.14 -3.48 7.51
C LEU A 157 5.81 -3.30 6.02
N ILE A 158 5.98 -2.08 5.51
CA ILE A 158 5.93 -1.75 4.09
C ILE A 158 7.30 -1.21 3.70
N ASP A 159 8.05 -1.96 2.90
CA ASP A 159 9.45 -1.66 2.59
C ASP A 159 9.72 -1.70 1.08
N ASN A 160 10.56 -0.80 0.59
CA ASN A 160 10.92 -0.70 -0.83
C ASN A 160 9.69 -0.65 -1.77
N VAL A 161 8.73 0.25 -1.49
CA VAL A 161 7.51 0.35 -2.31
C VAL A 161 7.50 1.63 -3.15
N HIS A 162 7.14 1.49 -4.42
CA HIS A 162 6.93 2.60 -5.36
C HIS A 162 5.44 2.73 -5.67
N VAL A 163 4.83 3.88 -5.35
CA VAL A 163 3.41 4.13 -5.66
C VAL A 163 3.24 5.48 -6.36
N ASN A 164 2.63 5.50 -7.55
CA ASN A 164 2.32 6.77 -8.24
C ASN A 164 0.85 6.87 -8.61
N GLU A 165 0.36 8.11 -8.73
CA GLU A 165 -0.93 8.46 -9.34
C GLU A 165 -2.17 7.79 -8.70
N PHE A 166 -2.07 7.39 -7.43
CA PHE A 166 -3.23 7.01 -6.60
C PHE A 166 -3.73 8.24 -5.83
N ARG A 167 -4.71 8.95 -6.41
CA ARG A 167 -5.06 10.32 -6.01
C ARG A 167 -5.67 10.50 -4.62
N ASP A 168 -6.25 9.47 -4.04
CA ASP A 168 -6.71 9.56 -2.65
C ASP A 168 -5.50 9.42 -1.73
N ASN A 169 -4.94 8.21 -1.63
CA ASN A 169 -3.73 7.97 -0.86
C ASN A 169 -2.79 7.03 -1.62
N ALA A 170 -1.48 7.24 -1.50
CA ALA A 170 -0.53 6.23 -1.97
C ALA A 170 -0.53 5.03 -1.00
N ILE A 171 -0.30 5.31 0.28
CA ILE A 171 -0.43 4.36 1.39
C ILE A 171 -1.31 4.98 2.47
N TYR A 172 -2.45 4.34 2.71
CA TYR A 172 -3.39 4.66 3.77
C TYR A 172 -3.24 3.65 4.91
N GLY A 173 -2.44 4.04 5.90
CA GLY A 173 -2.21 3.32 7.16
C GLY A 173 -2.75 4.01 8.42
N SER A 174 -3.58 5.06 8.32
CA SER A 174 -4.09 5.77 9.52
C SER A 174 -5.35 5.18 10.13
N ASP A 175 -6.11 4.37 9.39
CA ASP A 175 -7.38 3.82 9.86
C ASP A 175 -7.29 2.93 11.10
N PRO A 176 -6.19 2.17 11.35
CA PRO A 176 -6.01 1.44 12.61
C PRO A 176 -6.08 2.31 13.86
N GLY A 177 -5.74 3.60 13.75
CA GLY A 177 -5.82 4.58 14.84
C GLY A 177 -7.15 5.31 14.96
N HIS A 178 -8.12 4.99 14.11
CA HIS A 178 -9.39 5.71 14.04
C HIS A 178 -10.21 5.49 15.32
N PRO A 179 -10.47 6.53 16.13
CA PRO A 179 -11.11 6.35 17.45
C PRO A 179 -12.62 6.07 17.41
N HIS A 180 -13.30 6.43 16.31
CA HIS A 180 -14.73 6.18 16.13
C HIS A 180 -15.08 4.72 15.76
N PHE A 181 -14.12 3.93 15.27
CA PHE A 181 -14.42 2.54 14.94
C PHE A 181 -14.23 1.69 16.20
N ASP A 182 -15.34 1.13 16.71
CA ASP A 182 -15.35 0.22 17.87
C ASP A 182 -14.50 -1.06 17.65
N TYR A 183 -14.05 -1.29 16.42
CA TYR A 183 -13.25 -2.42 15.98
C TYR A 183 -11.81 -2.00 15.58
N SER A 184 -11.40 -0.75 15.85
CA SER A 184 -10.01 -0.36 15.69
C SER A 184 -9.13 -1.09 16.70
N GLU A 185 -8.07 -1.74 16.21
CA GLU A 185 -7.17 -2.56 17.03
C GLU A 185 -5.79 -1.91 17.22
N TYR A 186 -5.55 -0.72 16.67
CA TYR A 186 -4.36 0.10 16.91
C TYR A 186 -3.02 -0.55 16.48
N GLY A 187 -3.04 -1.47 15.52
CA GLY A 187 -1.81 -2.06 14.96
C GLY A 187 -0.89 -1.00 14.32
N THR A 188 0.41 -1.31 14.26
CA THR A 188 1.42 -0.38 13.75
C THR A 188 1.63 -0.53 12.25
N VAL A 189 1.92 0.59 11.58
CA VAL A 189 2.28 0.64 10.16
C VAL A 189 3.63 1.34 10.04
N ARG A 190 4.65 0.59 9.64
CA ARG A 190 6.02 1.06 9.46
C ARG A 190 6.32 1.10 7.96
N ILE A 191 6.69 2.27 7.46
CA ILE A 191 6.98 2.47 6.03
C ILE A 191 8.46 2.81 5.89
N GLU A 192 9.20 2.02 5.14
CA GLU A 192 10.65 2.14 4.98
C GLU A 192 11.01 2.23 3.50
N ASN A 193 12.05 2.99 3.17
CA ASN A 193 12.70 3.00 1.85
C ASN A 193 11.73 3.12 0.67
N SER A 194 10.68 3.93 0.82
CA SER A 194 9.56 3.95 -0.12
C SER A 194 9.41 5.29 -0.82
N PHE A 195 8.89 5.24 -2.05
CA PHE A 195 8.64 6.41 -2.89
C PHE A 195 7.15 6.52 -3.22
N ALA A 196 6.59 7.72 -3.07
CA ALA A 196 5.23 8.00 -3.46
C ALA A 196 5.12 9.30 -4.26
N ARG A 197 4.33 9.29 -5.35
CA ARG A 197 4.08 10.48 -6.18
C ARG A 197 2.60 10.72 -6.46
N ASN A 198 2.22 12.00 -6.42
CA ASN A 198 0.94 12.53 -6.90
C ASN A 198 -0.33 11.97 -6.22
N GLY A 199 -0.21 11.36 -5.04
CA GLY A 199 -1.35 11.08 -4.17
C GLY A 199 -1.81 12.33 -3.40
N GLY A 200 -3.08 12.36 -3.00
CA GLY A 200 -3.61 13.41 -2.14
C GLY A 200 -2.98 13.40 -0.76
N PHE A 201 -2.87 12.19 -0.22
CA PHE A 201 -2.10 11.90 0.97
C PHE A 201 -1.16 10.74 0.65
N ASN A 202 0.11 11.03 0.38
CA ASN A 202 1.04 9.98 -0.04
C ASN A 202 1.25 8.97 1.09
N PHE A 203 1.88 9.37 2.19
CA PHE A 203 2.07 8.52 3.36
C PHE A 203 1.20 8.99 4.51
N ARG A 204 0.08 8.29 4.74
CA ARG A 204 -0.87 8.62 5.79
C ARG A 204 -0.92 7.51 6.83
N ILE A 205 -0.42 7.75 8.02
CA ILE A 205 -0.31 6.79 9.13
C ILE A 205 -0.85 7.43 10.41
N SER A 206 -1.24 6.67 11.44
CA SER A 206 -1.74 7.28 12.68
C SER A 206 -1.92 6.30 13.85
N THR A 207 -0.87 5.55 14.23
CA THR A 207 -0.87 4.78 15.48
C THR A 207 0.46 4.98 16.20
N GLU A 208 0.44 4.95 17.53
CA GLU A 208 1.67 5.04 18.33
C GLU A 208 2.63 3.92 17.93
N GLY A 209 3.90 4.25 17.69
CA GLY A 209 4.91 3.31 17.19
C GLY A 209 4.98 3.16 15.67
N SER A 210 4.02 3.74 14.91
CA SER A 210 4.13 3.86 13.45
C SER A 210 5.12 4.93 13.03
N TYR A 211 5.77 4.73 11.89
CA TYR A 211 6.72 5.69 11.35
C TYR A 211 6.88 5.59 9.83
N CYS A 212 7.42 6.65 9.22
CA CYS A 212 8.10 6.55 7.93
C CYS A 212 9.60 6.79 8.12
N ASP A 213 10.43 5.97 7.49
CA ASP A 213 11.89 6.06 7.52
C ASP A 213 12.45 6.00 6.10
N ASN A 214 13.39 6.87 5.77
CA ASN A 214 14.02 6.94 4.45
C ASN A 214 13.02 6.99 3.27
N CYS A 215 11.92 7.74 3.42
CA CYS A 215 10.86 7.81 2.40
C CYS A 215 10.88 9.13 1.62
N VAL A 216 10.49 9.08 0.34
CA VAL A 216 10.39 10.27 -0.51
C VAL A 216 8.97 10.41 -1.03
N SER A 217 8.42 11.60 -0.87
CA SER A 217 7.04 11.93 -1.23
C SER A 217 7.05 13.14 -2.15
N VAL A 218 6.39 13.04 -3.31
CA VAL A 218 6.49 14.08 -4.35
C VAL A 218 5.12 14.43 -4.91
N ILE A 219 4.87 15.71 -5.15
CA ILE A 219 3.73 16.18 -5.94
C ILE A 219 4.25 17.04 -7.10
N THR A 220 4.10 16.53 -8.32
CA THR A 220 4.51 17.21 -9.56
C THR A 220 3.34 17.83 -10.31
N GLU A 221 2.11 17.44 -9.97
CA GLU A 221 0.90 17.87 -10.67
C GLU A 221 -0.07 18.63 -9.77
N PRO A 222 -0.84 19.59 -10.31
CA PRO A 222 -1.86 20.30 -9.56
C PRO A 222 -2.90 19.35 -8.97
N TYR A 223 -3.09 19.45 -7.66
CA TYR A 223 -4.16 18.73 -6.97
C TYR A 223 -5.47 19.52 -7.09
N ASN A 224 -6.46 18.96 -7.79
CA ASN A 224 -7.66 19.71 -8.18
C ASN A 224 -8.66 19.95 -7.04
N THR A 225 -8.51 19.29 -5.89
CA THR A 225 -9.46 19.39 -4.77
C THR A 225 -8.77 19.18 -3.43
N GLY A 226 -8.38 20.29 -2.79
CA GLY A 226 -7.83 20.30 -1.44
C GLY A 226 -6.34 20.61 -1.38
N GLU A 227 -5.79 20.55 -0.18
CA GLU A 227 -4.36 20.71 0.09
C GLU A 227 -3.76 19.31 0.30
N PRO A 228 -2.98 18.80 -0.67
CA PRO A 228 -2.35 17.49 -0.53
C PRO A 228 -1.34 17.55 0.63
N ARG A 229 -1.21 16.43 1.36
CA ARG A 229 -0.22 16.27 2.43
C ARG A 229 0.69 15.10 2.10
N LEU A 230 1.98 15.37 2.03
CA LEU A 230 2.94 14.36 1.57
C LEU A 230 3.20 13.29 2.64
N PHE A 231 3.29 13.73 3.90
CA PHE A 231 3.35 12.88 5.10
C PHE A 231 2.25 13.33 6.07
N TYR A 232 1.50 12.41 6.66
CA TYR A 232 0.34 12.79 7.46
C TYR A 232 0.07 11.85 8.63
N ASP A 233 0.20 12.37 9.85
CA ASP A 233 -0.41 11.78 11.04
C ASP A 233 -1.88 12.22 11.14
N TYR A 234 -2.84 11.40 10.67
CA TYR A 234 -4.21 11.90 10.49
C TYR A 234 -4.98 12.13 11.80
N PHE A 235 -4.85 11.24 12.79
CA PHE A 235 -5.52 11.33 14.09
C PHE A 235 -4.59 11.83 15.20
N SER A 236 -3.38 12.29 14.86
CA SER A 236 -2.36 12.73 15.83
C SER A 236 -2.13 11.66 16.90
N ARG A 237 -1.45 10.59 16.55
CA ARG A 237 -1.13 9.49 17.49
C ARG A 237 0.36 9.34 17.77
N GLY A 238 1.15 10.37 17.47
CA GLY A 238 2.56 10.44 17.84
C GLY A 238 3.44 9.59 16.96
N VAL A 239 3.30 9.74 15.63
CA VAL A 239 4.14 9.04 14.65
C VAL A 239 5.51 9.72 14.49
N GLU A 240 6.47 8.98 13.95
CA GLU A 240 7.80 9.50 13.63
C GLU A 240 8.02 9.58 12.11
N PHE A 241 8.69 10.63 11.65
CA PHE A 241 9.23 10.73 10.30
C PHE A 241 10.75 10.93 10.39
N ARG A 242 11.49 9.97 9.82
CA ARG A 242 12.96 9.91 9.86
C ARG A 242 13.52 9.90 8.45
N ASP A 243 14.52 10.74 8.19
CA ASP A 243 15.21 10.85 6.90
C ASP A 243 14.21 10.89 5.72
N CYS A 244 13.11 11.63 5.88
CA CYS A 244 12.02 11.70 4.90
C CYS A 244 12.04 13.01 4.12
N ASP A 245 11.80 12.94 2.81
CA ASP A 245 11.84 14.12 1.95
C ASP A 245 10.51 14.40 1.25
N ALA A 246 10.12 15.68 1.26
CA ALA A 246 8.89 16.19 0.68
C ALA A 246 9.19 17.20 -0.44
N ALA A 247 8.84 16.85 -1.68
CA ALA A 247 9.12 17.67 -2.85
C ALA A 247 7.86 18.05 -3.66
N GLY A 248 7.83 19.27 -4.23
CA GLY A 248 6.73 19.75 -5.06
C GLY A 248 6.67 21.27 -5.22
N SER A 249 5.49 21.80 -5.54
CA SER A 249 5.26 23.25 -5.61
C SER A 249 4.93 23.85 -4.23
N SER A 250 5.15 25.16 -4.06
CA SER A 250 4.98 25.85 -2.77
C SER A 250 3.56 25.82 -2.18
N ASP A 251 2.57 25.39 -2.96
CA ASP A 251 1.16 25.37 -2.56
C ASP A 251 0.78 24.07 -1.82
N TYR A 252 1.74 23.18 -1.56
CA TYR A 252 1.52 21.89 -0.90
C TYR A 252 2.00 21.84 0.54
N ILE A 253 1.40 20.93 1.31
CA ILE A 253 1.75 20.67 2.71
C ILE A 253 2.74 19.52 2.75
N GLY A 254 3.95 19.78 3.24
CA GLY A 254 4.96 18.73 3.42
C GLY A 254 4.52 17.72 4.48
N TRP A 255 4.13 18.22 5.66
CA TRP A 255 3.69 17.38 6.77
C TRP A 255 2.37 17.89 7.38
N GLY A 256 1.44 16.96 7.55
CA GLY A 256 0.19 17.15 8.28
C GLY A 256 0.21 16.43 9.62
N ASN A 257 -0.47 17.00 10.61
CA ASN A 257 -0.78 16.34 11.87
C ASN A 257 -2.19 16.72 12.31
N GLY A 258 -3.04 15.74 12.60
CA GLY A 258 -4.39 15.94 13.11
C GLY A 258 -5.43 16.23 12.04
N SER A 259 -6.67 15.84 12.33
CA SER A 259 -7.76 15.92 11.36
C SER A 259 -8.60 17.17 11.58
N THR A 260 -8.76 17.96 10.52
CA THR A 260 -9.73 19.07 10.51
C THR A 260 -11.18 18.61 10.35
N SER A 261 -11.39 17.39 9.87
CA SER A 261 -12.74 16.80 9.73
C SER A 261 -13.22 16.15 11.01
N TRP A 262 -12.27 15.81 11.88
CA TRP A 262 -12.45 15.04 13.11
C TRP A 262 -11.60 15.65 14.24
N PRO A 263 -11.72 16.95 14.52
CA PRO A 263 -10.84 17.64 15.48
C PRO A 263 -11.02 17.09 16.91
N GLU A 264 -12.20 16.62 17.29
CA GLU A 264 -12.45 16.02 18.61
C GLU A 264 -11.75 14.68 18.84
N TYR A 265 -11.21 14.09 17.76
CA TYR A 265 -10.53 12.80 17.73
C TYR A 265 -9.02 12.93 17.53
N THR A 266 -8.55 14.16 17.36
CA THR A 266 -7.14 14.50 17.31
C THR A 266 -6.61 14.51 18.75
N GLU A 267 -5.62 13.67 19.05
CA GLU A 267 -5.01 13.65 20.38
C GLU A 267 -3.90 14.70 20.51
N ASP A 268 -3.63 15.12 21.75
CA ASP A 268 -2.45 15.92 22.10
C ASP A 268 -1.19 15.02 22.06
N SER A 269 -0.77 14.64 20.86
CA SER A 269 0.45 13.87 20.64
C SER A 269 1.45 14.66 19.81
N GLU A 270 2.73 14.31 19.96
CA GLU A 270 3.83 14.98 19.28
C GLU A 270 4.29 14.13 18.09
N VAL A 271 4.36 14.74 16.92
CA VAL A 271 5.00 14.16 15.73
C VAL A 271 6.48 14.53 15.72
N ALA A 272 7.34 13.52 15.64
CA ALA A 272 8.79 13.72 15.63
C ALA A 272 9.33 13.78 14.19
N LEU A 273 10.18 14.78 13.91
CA LEU A 273 10.93 14.92 12.66
C LEU A 273 12.43 14.82 12.92
N GLU A 274 13.10 13.87 12.26
CA GLU A 274 14.56 13.69 12.31
C GLU A 274 15.12 13.56 10.90
N GLY A 275 16.12 14.37 10.53
CA GLY A 275 16.80 14.24 9.23
C GLY A 275 15.95 14.58 7.98
N CYS A 276 14.73 15.09 8.13
CA CYS A 276 13.83 15.36 7.00
C CYS A 276 14.21 16.61 6.19
N ASN A 277 13.86 16.65 4.90
CA ASN A 277 14.01 17.85 4.05
C ASN A 277 12.75 18.16 3.23
N ALA A 278 12.57 19.44 2.88
CA ALA A 278 11.42 19.88 2.12
C ALA A 278 11.72 21.11 1.25
N ASN A 279 11.17 21.11 0.03
CA ASN A 279 11.03 22.34 -0.78
C ASN A 279 9.57 22.85 -0.80
N VAL A 280 8.65 22.08 -0.20
CA VAL A 280 7.26 22.44 0.10
C VAL A 280 7.08 22.51 1.61
N GLY A 281 6.46 23.57 2.12
CA GLY A 281 6.96 24.11 3.39
C GLY A 281 5.96 24.50 4.46
N GLN A 282 4.68 24.11 4.36
CA GLN A 282 3.79 24.25 5.51
C GLN A 282 3.85 22.97 6.34
N LEU A 283 4.31 23.09 7.59
CA LEU A 283 3.92 22.16 8.64
C LEU A 283 2.50 22.57 9.04
N VAL A 284 1.54 21.68 8.79
CA VAL A 284 0.15 21.92 9.18
C VAL A 284 -0.20 20.91 10.27
N GLY A 285 0.04 21.29 11.52
CA GLY A 285 -0.74 20.72 12.61
C GLY A 285 -2.15 21.28 12.50
N GLY A 286 -3.20 20.48 12.72
CA GLY A 286 -4.60 20.88 12.65
C GLY A 286 -4.90 22.06 13.57
N GLU A 287 -5.44 21.81 14.76
CA GLU A 287 -5.63 22.88 15.76
C GLU A 287 -4.36 23.13 16.61
N HIS A 288 -3.28 22.37 16.40
CA HIS A 288 -2.15 22.26 17.33
C HIS A 288 -0.75 22.31 16.65
N PRO A 289 -0.32 23.48 16.14
CA PRO A 289 1.01 23.64 15.53
C PRO A 289 2.19 23.43 16.50
N GLU A 290 1.95 23.37 17.81
CA GLU A 290 2.92 23.04 18.85
C GLU A 290 3.30 21.56 18.93
N GLN A 291 2.60 20.68 18.21
CA GLN A 291 2.76 19.22 18.25
C GLN A 291 3.90 18.68 17.38
N TRP A 292 4.84 19.52 16.93
CA TRP A 292 6.01 19.08 16.16
C TRP A 292 7.25 19.13 17.03
N THR A 293 7.96 18.02 17.15
CA THR A 293 9.26 17.94 17.83
C THR A 293 10.36 17.53 16.86
N GLY A 294 11.61 17.76 17.27
CA GLY A 294 12.79 17.47 16.46
C GLY A 294 13.26 18.66 15.61
N GLU A 295 13.93 18.35 14.49
CA GLU A 295 14.55 19.36 13.64
C GLU A 295 13.55 19.91 12.62
N LYS A 296 13.72 21.19 12.27
CA LYS A 296 12.99 21.73 11.11
C LYS A 296 13.53 21.04 9.86
N PRO A 297 12.67 20.70 8.89
CA PRO A 297 13.14 20.13 7.65
C PRO A 297 14.19 21.02 6.97
N GLY A 298 15.23 20.40 6.41
CA GLY A 298 16.18 21.06 5.51
C GLY A 298 15.52 21.49 4.19
N SER A 299 16.28 22.10 3.28
CA SER A 299 15.72 22.72 2.07
C SER A 299 16.06 22.01 0.75
N ASP A 300 16.78 20.88 0.81
CA ASP A 300 17.29 20.16 -0.37
C ASP A 300 16.73 18.72 -0.37
N PRO A 301 15.42 18.54 -0.62
CA PRO A 301 14.81 17.23 -0.61
C PRO A 301 15.25 16.39 -1.80
N ARG A 302 15.38 15.08 -1.60
CA ARG A 302 15.24 14.10 -2.68
C ARG A 302 13.88 14.25 -3.34
N ASP A 303 13.82 14.05 -4.65
CA ASP A 303 12.59 14.27 -5.42
C ASP A 303 12.34 13.24 -6.52
N SER A 304 13.17 12.20 -6.59
CA SER A 304 13.02 11.11 -7.55
C SER A 304 13.09 9.73 -6.86
N PRO A 305 12.47 8.70 -7.46
CA PRO A 305 12.54 7.35 -6.91
C PRO A 305 13.97 6.81 -6.88
N GLU A 306 14.83 7.21 -7.81
CA GLU A 306 16.25 6.81 -7.84
C GLU A 306 17.06 7.29 -6.63
N ASP A 307 16.55 8.29 -5.89
CA ASP A 307 17.17 8.78 -4.65
C ASP A 307 16.83 7.92 -3.42
N VAL A 308 15.97 6.90 -3.59
CA VAL A 308 15.58 5.96 -2.53
C VAL A 308 16.19 4.60 -2.83
N ASP A 309 17.23 4.25 -2.06
CA ASP A 309 17.94 2.99 -2.23
C ASP A 309 16.97 1.79 -2.19
N GLY A 310 17.02 0.96 -3.23
CA GLY A 310 16.28 -0.30 -3.33
C GLY A 310 14.81 -0.19 -3.73
N VAL A 311 14.27 1.01 -3.93
CA VAL A 311 12.89 1.16 -4.43
C VAL A 311 12.81 0.68 -5.89
N PRO A 312 11.82 -0.15 -6.28
CA PRO A 312 11.74 -0.65 -7.65
C PRO A 312 11.35 0.47 -8.62
N LEU A 313 12.05 0.55 -9.75
CA LEU A 313 11.80 1.57 -10.79
C LEU A 313 10.86 1.11 -11.91
N SER A 314 10.45 -0.16 -11.90
CA SER A 314 9.49 -0.72 -12.85
C SER A 314 8.79 -1.95 -12.27
N ALA A 315 7.68 -2.34 -12.89
CA ALA A 315 6.94 -3.54 -12.52
C ALA A 315 7.82 -4.80 -12.66
N GLU A 316 8.57 -4.91 -13.75
CA GLU A 316 9.50 -6.02 -13.98
C GLU A 316 10.65 -6.05 -12.96
N ALA A 317 11.19 -4.89 -12.57
CA ALA A 317 12.23 -4.80 -11.54
C ALA A 317 11.73 -5.26 -10.17
N ALA A 318 10.52 -4.83 -9.78
CA ALA A 318 9.87 -5.34 -8.57
C ALA A 318 9.66 -6.85 -8.65
N ALA A 319 9.01 -7.33 -9.72
CA ALA A 319 8.65 -8.74 -9.88
C ALA A 319 9.87 -9.68 -9.86
N SER A 320 10.99 -9.26 -10.46
CA SER A 320 12.22 -10.07 -10.52
C SER A 320 13.06 -10.02 -9.24
N GLY A 321 12.86 -9.02 -8.37
CA GLY A 321 13.63 -8.88 -7.12
C GLY A 321 15.10 -8.50 -7.28
N VAL A 322 15.50 -8.05 -8.48
CA VAL A 322 16.92 -7.79 -8.84
C VAL A 322 17.50 -6.51 -8.20
N ASP A 323 16.67 -5.57 -7.78
CA ASP A 323 17.10 -4.29 -7.19
C ASP A 323 17.24 -4.34 -5.66
N ARG A 324 17.12 -5.54 -5.04
CA ARG A 324 17.25 -5.71 -3.59
C ARG A 324 18.73 -5.61 -3.18
N ILE A 325 19.09 -4.56 -2.47
CA ILE A 325 20.37 -4.48 -1.76
C ILE A 325 20.21 -5.25 -0.45
N GLU A 326 20.91 -6.38 -0.30
CA GLU A 326 20.96 -7.17 0.96
C GLU A 326 21.70 -6.45 2.10
#